data_AF-A0A7G3ZXY4-F1
#
_entry.id   AF-A0A7G3ZXY4-F1
#
_cell.length_a   1.000
_cell.length_b   1.000
_cell.length_c   1.000
_cell.angle_alpha   90.00
_cell.angle_beta   90.00
_cell.angle_gamma   90.00
#
_symmetry.space_group_name_H-M   'P 1'
#
loop_
_entity.id
_entity.type
_entity.pdbx_description
1 polymer ?
#
loop_
_entity_poly.entity_id
_entity_poly.type
_entity_poly.pdbx_seq_one_letter_code
_entity_poly.pdbx_strand_id
1 'polypeptide(L)'
;MPKIYVHYAITPKGELAISSYHERTQSFSNGFALIKKELKLSDLQKLEADIPDPYTNDDIKSKLLELLSTIKQSKNYNDVTLGKVTYKGDLNLCTGNKAPTPCLFDGTLNRVFPGKEVQLILESANREYVEAGIRLADSMGLVGAILQTKTSATEEALSKTYPQSGTQVQVNNNSIEMPTPKPDADALAQAEVKIKDPQTLSNALIKIGVFNTAKDSLNAKNPTTEDQKISTPPTIDKI
;
A
#
# COMPACT_ATOMS: atom_id res chain seq x y z
N MET A 1 25.68 10.19 5.84
CA MET A 1 24.71 9.65 4.87
C MET A 1 23.32 9.70 5.50
N PRO A 2 22.32 10.26 4.81
CA PRO A 2 20.94 10.21 5.27
C PRO A 2 20.49 8.75 5.42
N LYS A 3 19.64 8.47 6.42
CA LYS A 3 19.11 7.13 6.68
C LYS A 3 17.60 7.20 6.86
N ILE A 4 16.91 6.16 6.43
CA ILE A 4 15.50 5.91 6.77
C ILE A 4 15.47 4.90 7.91
N TYR A 5 14.88 5.27 9.05
CA TYR A 5 14.63 4.36 10.15
C TYR A 5 13.17 3.93 10.17
N VAL A 6 12.92 2.63 10.07
CA VAL A 6 11.59 2.03 10.15
C VAL A 6 11.47 1.20 11.42
N HIS A 7 10.46 1.50 12.24
CA HIS A 7 10.00 0.60 13.30
C HIS A 7 8.59 0.14 12.98
N TYR A 8 8.33 -1.16 13.14
CA TYR A 8 7.04 -1.73 12.80
C TYR A 8 6.64 -2.87 13.73
N ALA A 9 5.35 -3.15 13.79
CA ALA A 9 4.80 -4.36 14.39
C ALA A 9 3.43 -4.68 13.78
N ILE A 10 3.01 -5.93 13.92
CA ILE A 10 1.68 -6.39 13.51
C ILE A 10 0.89 -6.69 14.78
N THR A 11 -0.24 -6.02 14.96
CA THR A 11 -1.10 -6.21 16.13
C THR A 11 -1.87 -7.53 16.03
N PRO A 12 -2.37 -8.07 17.16
CA PRO A 12 -3.21 -9.27 17.16
C PRO A 12 -4.50 -9.13 16.32
N LYS A 13 -4.93 -7.90 16.04
CA LYS A 13 -6.10 -7.60 15.19
C LYS A 13 -5.78 -7.57 13.69
N GLY A 14 -4.54 -7.84 13.30
CA GLY A 14 -4.13 -7.76 11.90
C GLY A 14 -4.00 -6.33 11.38
N GLU A 15 -3.51 -5.40 12.22
CA GLU A 15 -3.07 -4.08 11.79
C GLU A 15 -1.53 -4.02 11.76
N LEU A 16 -0.95 -3.61 10.65
CA LEU A 16 0.48 -3.33 10.50
C LEU A 16 0.72 -1.86 10.81
N ALA A 17 1.36 -1.58 11.94
CA ALA A 17 1.82 -0.25 12.30
C ALA A 17 3.26 -0.05 11.81
N ILE A 18 3.51 1.01 11.04
CA ILE A 18 4.81 1.38 10.51
C ILE A 18 5.12 2.81 10.91
N SER A 19 6.30 3.04 11.47
CA SER A 19 6.84 4.35 11.82
C SER A 19 8.14 4.59 11.04
N SER A 20 8.21 5.65 10.24
CA SER A 20 9.35 5.92 9.34
C SER A 20 9.86 7.36 9.43
N TYR A 21 11.09 7.54 9.95
CA TYR A 21 11.65 8.86 10.24
C TYR A 21 13.16 8.92 9.98
N HIS A 22 13.70 10.14 9.90
CA HIS A 22 15.13 10.40 9.75
C HIS A 22 15.92 10.29 11.04
N GLU A 23 15.24 10.26 12.18
CA GLU A 23 15.84 10.10 13.49
C GLU A 23 15.32 8.79 14.12
N ARG A 24 16.26 7.97 14.59
CA ARG A 24 15.97 6.60 15.06
C ARG A 24 15.05 6.61 16.28
N THR A 25 15.28 7.51 17.22
CA THR A 25 14.52 7.63 18.47
C THR A 25 13.09 8.10 18.20
N GLN A 26 12.91 9.00 17.24
CA GLN A 26 11.61 9.46 16.76
C GLN A 26 10.86 8.31 16.08
N SER A 27 11.53 7.57 15.19
CA SER A 27 10.95 6.38 14.57
C SER A 27 10.49 5.36 15.62
N PHE A 28 11.33 5.08 16.61
CA PHE A 28 11.02 4.14 17.70
C PHE A 28 9.86 4.60 18.58
N SER A 29 9.93 5.84 19.09
CA SER A 29 8.91 6.40 19.99
C SER A 29 7.55 6.54 19.32
N ASN A 30 7.51 6.98 18.06
CA ASN A 30 6.28 7.04 17.28
C ASN A 30 5.74 5.64 16.96
N GLY A 31 6.61 4.67 16.63
CA GLY A 31 6.21 3.29 16.41
C GLY A 31 5.57 2.68 17.65
N PHE A 32 6.19 2.90 18.82
CA PHE A 32 5.63 2.44 20.09
C PHE A 32 4.30 3.13 20.39
N ALA A 33 4.18 4.43 20.14
CA ALA A 33 2.93 5.16 20.37
C ALA A 33 1.75 4.62 19.55
N LEU A 34 1.99 4.07 18.35
CA LEU A 34 0.98 3.42 17.53
C LEU A 34 0.48 2.09 18.13
N ILE A 35 1.37 1.31 18.76
CA ILE A 35 1.06 -0.07 19.18
C ILE A 35 0.85 -0.25 20.68
N LYS A 36 1.21 0.74 21.52
CA LYS A 36 1.28 0.62 23.00
C LYS A 36 -0.01 0.17 23.70
N LYS A 37 -1.15 0.23 23.01
CA LYS A 37 -2.44 -0.25 23.54
C LYS A 37 -2.61 -1.76 23.41
N GLU A 38 -1.85 -2.40 22.53
CA GLU A 38 -2.04 -3.81 22.14
C GLU A 38 -0.77 -4.64 22.31
N LEU A 39 0.39 -4.01 22.26
CA LEU A 39 1.69 -4.67 22.25
C LEU A 39 2.69 -3.98 23.19
N LYS A 40 3.76 -4.72 23.52
CA LYS A 40 4.88 -4.24 24.32
C LYS A 40 5.96 -3.66 23.42
N LEU A 41 6.88 -2.93 24.04
CA LEU A 41 8.03 -2.33 23.37
C LEU A 41 8.90 -3.38 22.65
N SER A 42 9.02 -4.59 23.22
CA SER A 42 9.79 -5.71 22.68
C SER A 42 9.23 -6.25 21.36
N ASP A 43 7.98 -5.93 21.03
CA ASP A 43 7.33 -6.42 19.81
C ASP A 43 7.64 -5.54 18.60
N LEU A 44 8.28 -4.37 18.80
CA LEU A 44 8.74 -3.54 17.69
C LEU A 44 9.96 -4.15 17.01
N GLN A 45 9.80 -4.39 15.72
CA GLN A 45 10.87 -4.74 14.81
C GLN A 45 11.46 -3.48 14.20
N LYS A 46 12.74 -3.54 13.85
CA LYS A 46 13.53 -2.42 13.34
C LYS A 46 14.13 -2.75 11.99
N LEU A 47 14.05 -1.82 11.06
CA LEU A 47 14.75 -1.83 9.78
C LEU A 47 15.39 -0.46 9.56
N GLU A 48 16.52 -0.41 8.86
CA GLU A 48 17.14 0.84 8.46
C GLU A 48 17.88 0.68 7.14
N ALA A 49 17.92 1.75 6.34
CA ALA A 49 18.66 1.79 5.09
C ALA A 49 19.38 3.13 4.94
N ASP A 50 20.62 3.06 4.45
CA ASP A 50 21.38 4.22 3.99
C ASP A 50 20.85 4.69 2.63
N ILE A 51 20.65 6.00 2.50
CA ILE A 51 20.39 6.67 1.24
C ILE A 51 21.75 7.19 0.71
N PRO A 52 22.05 7.01 -0.60
CA PRO A 52 23.24 7.61 -1.20
C PRO A 52 23.28 9.13 -1.01
N ASP A 53 24.45 9.74 -1.13
CA ASP A 53 24.61 11.20 -1.09
C ASP A 53 25.61 11.62 -2.18
N PRO A 54 25.17 12.33 -3.23
CA PRO A 54 23.81 12.88 -3.46
C PRO A 54 22.76 11.80 -3.76
N TYR A 55 21.48 12.15 -3.61
CA TYR A 55 20.33 11.27 -3.92
C TYR A 55 19.24 11.98 -4.72
N THR A 56 18.39 11.18 -5.34
CA THR A 56 17.16 11.56 -6.06
C THR A 56 15.91 11.06 -5.34
N ASN A 57 14.73 11.52 -5.77
CA ASN A 57 13.44 10.98 -5.31
C ASN A 57 13.29 9.47 -5.58
N ASP A 58 13.89 8.97 -6.66
CA ASP A 58 13.85 7.56 -7.01
C ASP A 58 14.72 6.70 -6.11
N ASP A 59 15.84 7.24 -5.62
CA ASP A 59 16.68 6.56 -4.61
C ASP A 59 15.92 6.39 -3.30
N ILE A 60 15.23 7.45 -2.83
CA ILE A 60 14.40 7.40 -1.63
C ILE A 60 13.25 6.42 -1.80
N LYS A 61 12.55 6.47 -2.95
CA LYS A 61 11.46 5.53 -3.27
C LYS A 61 11.96 4.09 -3.28
N SER A 62 13.10 3.83 -3.92
CA SER A 62 13.70 2.48 -3.96
C SER A 62 14.05 1.98 -2.56
N LYS A 63 14.71 2.81 -1.73
CA LYS A 63 15.06 2.43 -0.35
C LYS A 63 13.85 2.24 0.55
N LEU A 64 12.81 3.06 0.40
CA LEU A 64 11.54 2.85 1.10
C LEU A 64 10.92 1.51 0.69
N LEU A 65 10.84 1.23 -0.61
CA LEU A 65 10.27 -0.01 -1.14
C LEU A 65 11.05 -1.26 -0.68
N GLU A 66 12.38 -1.18 -0.62
CA GLU A 66 13.25 -2.23 -0.09
C GLU A 66 12.92 -2.56 1.38
N LEU A 67 12.84 -1.53 2.22
CA LEU A 67 12.49 -1.66 3.64
C LEU A 67 11.09 -2.26 3.82
N LEU A 68 10.09 -1.77 3.09
CA LEU A 68 8.72 -2.26 3.21
C LEU A 68 8.56 -3.68 2.67
N SER A 69 9.32 -4.06 1.64
CA SER A 69 9.31 -5.42 1.10
C SER A 69 9.88 -6.43 2.11
N THR A 70 10.85 -6.01 2.92
CA THR A 70 11.38 -6.83 4.02
C THR A 70 10.30 -7.16 5.06
N ILE A 71 9.39 -6.22 5.35
CA ILE A 71 8.26 -6.46 6.26
C ILE A 71 7.38 -7.61 5.73
N LYS A 72 7.09 -7.63 4.43
CA LYS A 72 6.25 -8.68 3.79
C LYS A 72 6.89 -10.07 3.85
N GLN A 73 8.21 -10.14 3.92
CA GLN A 73 8.95 -11.40 4.04
C GLN A 73 9.08 -11.87 5.48
N SER A 74 8.68 -11.04 6.46
CA SER A 74 8.72 -11.41 7.87
C SER A 74 7.73 -12.52 8.19
N LYS A 75 8.10 -13.42 9.11
CA LYS A 75 7.24 -14.51 9.55
C LYS A 75 5.89 -14.00 10.09
N ASN A 76 5.94 -12.94 10.89
CA ASN A 76 4.77 -12.32 11.50
C ASN A 76 3.74 -11.81 10.47
N TYR A 77 4.20 -11.42 9.27
CA TYR A 77 3.32 -10.97 8.19
C TYR A 77 2.53 -12.12 7.57
N ASN A 78 3.13 -13.30 7.44
CA ASN A 78 2.50 -14.46 6.80
C ASN A 78 1.55 -15.22 7.74
N ASP A 79 1.74 -15.09 9.05
CA ASP A 79 0.95 -15.80 10.06
C ASP A 79 -0.39 -15.09 10.39
N VAL A 80 -0.64 -13.89 9.84
CA VAL A 80 -1.80 -13.06 10.18
C VAL A 80 -2.54 -12.58 8.94
N THR A 81 -3.87 -12.60 8.98
CA THR A 81 -4.68 -11.92 7.96
C THR A 81 -4.65 -10.41 8.22
N LEU A 82 -3.79 -9.71 7.50
CA LEU A 82 -3.67 -8.26 7.57
C LEU A 82 -4.92 -7.58 6.97
N GLY A 83 -5.56 -6.66 7.70
CA GLY A 83 -6.68 -5.86 7.20
C GLY A 83 -6.32 -4.39 6.93
N LYS A 84 -5.43 -3.83 7.76
CA LYS A 84 -5.08 -2.41 7.76
C LYS A 84 -3.57 -2.20 7.90
N VAL A 85 -3.06 -1.15 7.25
CA VAL A 85 -1.70 -0.64 7.38
C VAL A 85 -1.77 0.82 7.81
N THR A 86 -1.21 1.14 8.97
CA THR A 86 -1.03 2.52 9.42
C THR A 86 0.43 2.89 9.26
N TYR A 87 0.71 3.82 8.34
CA TYR A 87 2.05 4.35 8.10
C TYR A 87 2.15 5.77 8.66
N LYS A 88 2.98 5.95 9.68
CA LYS A 88 3.29 7.25 10.28
C LYS A 88 4.72 7.65 9.92
N GLY A 89 4.96 8.84 9.41
CA GLY A 89 6.33 9.24 9.06
C GLY A 89 6.56 10.70 8.80
N ASP A 90 7.83 11.04 8.60
CA ASP A 90 8.23 12.35 8.12
C ASP A 90 7.69 12.59 6.71
N LEU A 91 7.08 13.76 6.52
CA LEU A 91 6.53 14.19 5.23
C LEU A 91 7.59 14.27 4.12
N ASN A 92 8.86 14.38 4.48
CA ASN A 92 10.01 14.45 3.58
C ASN A 92 10.92 13.20 3.61
N LEU A 93 10.54 12.12 4.30
CA LEU A 93 11.33 10.87 4.40
C LEU A 93 12.84 11.06 4.43
N CYS A 94 13.31 11.93 5.32
CA CYS A 94 14.75 12.06 5.57
C CYS A 94 15.53 12.71 4.43
N THR A 95 14.88 13.44 3.53
CA THR A 95 15.59 14.28 2.59
C THR A 95 16.08 15.54 3.27
N GLY A 96 17.35 15.90 3.05
CA GLY A 96 17.88 17.24 3.30
C GLY A 96 17.04 18.32 2.61
N ASN A 97 16.39 17.97 1.49
CA ASN A 97 15.25 18.73 0.97
C ASN A 97 14.06 18.58 1.91
N LYS A 98 13.55 19.67 2.48
CA LYS A 98 12.41 19.58 3.42
C LYS A 98 11.04 19.45 2.73
N ALA A 99 11.00 19.50 1.39
CA ALA A 99 9.78 19.35 0.62
C ALA A 99 9.11 17.97 0.79
N PRO A 100 7.79 17.87 0.53
CA PRO A 100 7.09 16.59 0.57
C PRO A 100 7.70 15.56 -0.38
N THR A 101 7.93 14.34 0.09
CA THR A 101 8.45 13.26 -0.76
C THR A 101 7.34 12.70 -1.65
N PRO A 102 7.41 12.83 -2.99
CA PRO A 102 6.27 12.50 -3.87
C PRO A 102 5.78 11.05 -3.76
N CYS A 103 6.66 10.09 -3.50
CA CYS A 103 6.28 8.67 -3.39
C CYS A 103 5.35 8.37 -2.21
N LEU A 104 5.22 9.27 -1.23
CA LEU A 104 4.24 9.13 -0.15
C LEU A 104 2.81 9.52 -0.59
N PHE A 105 2.67 10.24 -1.70
CA PHE A 105 1.40 10.79 -2.17
C PHE A 105 0.88 10.08 -3.43
N ASP A 106 1.75 9.34 -4.14
CA ASP A 106 1.47 8.71 -5.44
C ASP A 106 0.82 7.30 -5.33
N GLY A 107 0.39 6.89 -4.14
CA GLY A 107 -0.16 5.55 -3.87
C GLY A 107 0.89 4.43 -3.78
N THR A 108 2.19 4.74 -3.63
CA THR A 108 3.23 3.72 -3.48
C THR A 108 2.94 2.75 -2.35
N LEU A 109 2.47 3.24 -1.19
CA LEU A 109 2.16 2.38 -0.05
C LEU A 109 0.99 1.43 -0.35
N ASN A 110 -0.05 1.89 -1.04
CA ASN A 110 -1.17 1.04 -1.48
C ASN A 110 -0.71 -0.06 -2.44
N ARG A 111 0.27 0.22 -3.31
CA ARG A 111 0.85 -0.80 -4.21
C ARG A 111 1.68 -1.84 -3.47
N VAL A 112 2.37 -1.45 -2.40
CA VAL A 112 3.14 -2.39 -1.57
C VAL A 112 2.21 -3.34 -0.81
N PHE A 113 1.09 -2.81 -0.30
CA PHE A 113 0.10 -3.52 0.49
C PHE A 113 -1.26 -3.60 -0.23
N PRO A 114 -1.33 -4.35 -1.35
CA PRO A 114 -2.54 -4.41 -2.16
C PRO A 114 -3.70 -5.05 -1.38
N GLY A 115 -4.91 -4.50 -1.58
CA GLY A 115 -6.14 -4.98 -0.94
C GLY A 115 -6.21 -4.72 0.57
N LYS A 116 -5.34 -3.85 1.10
CA LYS A 116 -5.35 -3.43 2.51
C LYS A 116 -5.81 -1.98 2.61
N GLU A 117 -6.53 -1.65 3.69
CA GLU A 117 -6.76 -0.27 4.05
C GLU A 117 -5.42 0.36 4.43
N VAL A 118 -5.02 1.44 3.75
CA VAL A 118 -3.78 2.18 4.06
C VAL A 118 -4.16 3.52 4.65
N GLN A 119 -3.75 3.76 5.89
CA GLN A 119 -3.85 5.05 6.56
C GLN A 119 -2.47 5.70 6.64
N LEU A 120 -2.33 6.88 6.04
CA LEU A 120 -1.11 7.67 6.09
C LEU A 120 -1.22 8.73 7.19
N ILE A 121 -0.16 8.92 7.96
CA ILE A 121 -0.03 10.02 8.92
C ILE A 121 1.34 10.65 8.68
N LEU A 122 1.36 11.75 7.92
CA LEU A 122 2.60 12.42 7.54
C LEU A 122 2.74 13.72 8.33
N GLU A 123 3.91 13.92 8.91
CA GLU A 123 4.16 15.08 9.78
C GLU A 123 5.45 15.82 9.44
N SER A 124 5.45 17.14 9.72
CA SER A 124 6.61 18.02 9.64
C SER A 124 6.64 18.95 10.84
N ALA A 125 7.83 19.36 11.27
CA ALA A 125 7.95 20.39 12.32
C ALA A 125 7.57 21.79 11.81
N ASN A 126 7.78 22.04 10.52
CA ASN A 126 7.52 23.33 9.90
C ASN A 126 6.20 23.30 9.11
N ARG A 127 5.38 24.34 9.31
CA ARG A 127 4.04 24.46 8.75
C ARG A 127 4.04 24.55 7.23
N GLU A 128 5.00 25.28 6.64
CA GLU A 128 5.09 25.51 5.20
C GLU A 128 5.23 24.19 4.41
N TYR A 129 5.88 23.18 4.98
CA TYR A 129 5.98 21.86 4.36
C TYR A 129 4.71 21.04 4.51
N VAL A 130 3.96 21.21 5.60
CA VAL A 130 2.63 20.60 5.75
C VAL A 130 1.67 21.21 4.73
N GLU A 131 1.69 22.53 4.55
CA GLU A 131 0.89 23.22 3.53
C GLU A 131 1.28 22.79 2.11
N ALA A 132 2.57 22.63 1.82
CA ALA A 132 3.04 22.09 0.55
C ALA A 132 2.56 20.64 0.34
N GLY A 133 2.58 19.81 1.39
CA GLY A 133 2.05 18.46 1.36
C GLY A 133 0.54 18.43 1.13
N ILE A 134 -0.21 19.36 1.72
CA ILE A 134 -1.65 19.52 1.49
C ILE A 134 -1.92 19.85 0.02
N ARG A 135 -1.21 20.83 -0.56
CA ARG A 135 -1.34 21.15 -1.98
C ARG A 135 -1.03 19.95 -2.88
N LEU A 136 0.01 19.19 -2.54
CA LEU A 136 0.39 17.98 -3.27
C LEU A 136 -0.69 16.90 -3.17
N ALA A 137 -1.19 16.62 -1.96
CA ALA A 137 -2.26 15.68 -1.71
C ALA A 137 -3.55 16.04 -2.45
N ASP A 138 -3.94 17.32 -2.43
CA ASP A 138 -5.11 17.82 -3.18
C ASP A 138 -4.92 17.62 -4.69
N SER A 139 -3.73 17.93 -5.22
CA SER A 139 -3.43 17.75 -6.66
C SER A 139 -3.42 16.29 -7.11
N MET A 140 -3.07 15.36 -6.22
CA MET A 140 -3.00 13.92 -6.51
C MET A 140 -4.29 13.17 -6.16
N GLY A 141 -5.25 13.83 -5.52
CA GLY A 141 -6.48 13.19 -5.03
C GLY A 141 -6.20 12.17 -3.93
N LEU A 142 -5.29 12.50 -3.00
CA LEU A 142 -4.92 11.60 -1.91
C LEU A 142 -6.11 11.34 -0.98
N VAL A 143 -6.22 10.10 -0.52
CA VAL A 143 -7.27 9.59 0.37
C VAL A 143 -6.63 8.81 1.52
N GLY A 144 -7.35 8.70 2.64
CA GLY A 144 -6.91 7.94 3.81
C GLY A 144 -5.63 8.49 4.45
N ALA A 145 -5.47 9.82 4.48
CA ALA A 145 -4.26 10.47 4.96
C ALA A 145 -4.56 11.51 6.05
N ILE A 146 -3.61 11.73 6.95
CA ILE A 146 -3.57 12.84 7.88
C ILE A 146 -2.26 13.57 7.63
N LEU A 147 -2.33 14.85 7.28
CA LEU A 147 -1.17 15.72 7.14
C LEU A 147 -1.18 16.72 8.28
N GLN A 148 -0.12 16.75 9.09
CA GLN A 148 -0.12 17.57 10.30
C GLN A 148 1.25 18.13 10.67
N THR A 149 1.26 19.22 11.42
CA THR A 149 2.45 19.66 12.15
C THR A 149 2.74 18.71 13.31
N LYS A 150 4.02 18.47 13.60
CA LYS A 150 4.44 17.71 14.79
C LYS A 150 3.97 18.41 16.07
N THR A 151 3.74 17.64 17.14
CA THR A 151 3.32 18.17 18.45
C THR A 151 4.35 19.13 19.05
N SER A 152 5.62 19.03 18.63
CA SER A 152 6.71 19.92 19.03
C SER A 152 6.84 21.17 18.16
N ALA A 153 5.92 21.42 17.23
CA ALA A 153 5.96 22.61 16.38
C ALA A 153 5.74 23.87 17.23
N THR A 154 6.56 24.89 16.99
CA THR A 154 6.51 26.19 17.67
C THR A 154 5.45 27.12 17.09
N GLU A 155 4.97 26.82 15.88
CA GLU A 155 3.91 27.56 15.18
C GLU A 155 2.53 26.97 15.45
N GLU A 156 1.47 27.67 15.03
CA GLU A 156 0.09 27.20 15.13
C GLU A 156 -0.08 25.81 14.49
N ALA A 157 -0.67 24.89 15.27
CA ALA A 157 -0.91 23.53 14.84
C ALA A 157 -1.77 23.49 13.57
N LEU A 158 -1.29 22.81 12.54
CA LEU A 158 -2.01 22.54 11.30
C LEU A 158 -2.29 21.05 11.20
N SER A 159 -3.53 20.67 10.90
CA SER A 159 -3.89 19.28 10.61
C SER A 159 -5.00 19.23 9.56
N LYS A 160 -4.84 18.38 8.55
CA LYS A 160 -5.85 18.09 7.53
C LYS A 160 -6.01 16.59 7.38
N THR A 161 -7.25 16.11 7.52
CA THR A 161 -7.63 14.71 7.36
C THR A 161 -8.31 14.51 6.03
N TYR A 162 -7.83 13.54 5.26
CA TYR A 162 -8.40 13.09 4.00
C TYR A 162 -9.22 11.82 4.26
N PRO A 163 -10.48 11.77 3.77
CA PRO A 163 -11.35 10.63 3.98
C PRO A 163 -10.73 9.37 3.36
N GLN A 164 -10.98 8.21 3.96
CA GLN A 164 -10.62 6.94 3.34
C GLN A 164 -11.48 6.72 2.10
N SER A 165 -10.88 6.14 1.05
CA SER A 165 -11.64 5.66 -0.11
C SER A 165 -12.53 4.51 0.33
N GLY A 166 -13.73 4.83 0.77
CA GLY A 166 -14.66 3.87 1.32
C GLY A 166 -15.91 4.57 1.82
N THR A 167 -16.86 4.82 0.92
CA THR A 167 -18.26 4.83 1.33
C THR A 167 -18.99 3.86 0.42
N GLN A 168 -19.06 2.58 0.85
CA GLN A 168 -20.40 2.00 0.88
C GLN A 168 -21.21 2.98 1.73
N VAL A 169 -22.12 3.69 1.06
CA VAL A 169 -23.07 4.61 1.67
C VAL A 169 -23.64 3.93 2.91
N GLN A 170 -23.26 4.41 4.10
CA GLN A 170 -24.13 4.29 5.24
C GLN A 170 -25.37 5.09 4.87
N VAL A 171 -26.39 4.39 4.34
CA VAL A 171 -27.72 4.93 4.23
C VAL A 171 -28.16 5.11 5.67
N ASN A 172 -28.09 6.35 6.15
CA ASN A 172 -28.75 6.73 7.38
C ASN A 172 -30.20 6.25 7.29
N ASN A 173 -30.67 5.56 8.32
CA ASN A 173 -32.05 5.08 8.49
C ASN A 173 -33.06 6.24 8.58
N ASN A 174 -33.22 7.00 7.49
CA ASN A 174 -34.40 7.81 7.23
C ASN A 174 -34.94 7.34 5.88
N SER A 175 -36.02 6.57 5.93
CA SER A 175 -36.79 6.12 4.78
C SER A 175 -37.12 7.28 3.86
N ILE A 176 -36.44 7.33 2.72
CA ILE A 176 -36.98 7.93 1.51
C ILE A 176 -37.07 6.78 0.52
N GLU A 177 -38.28 6.28 0.30
CA GLU A 177 -38.58 5.33 -0.77
C GLU A 177 -38.28 6.00 -2.11
N MET A 178 -37.08 5.77 -2.62
CA MET A 178 -36.75 5.96 -4.02
C MET A 178 -37.27 4.73 -4.77
N PRO A 179 -38.16 4.89 -5.76
CA PRO A 179 -38.63 3.76 -6.55
C PRO A 179 -37.44 3.18 -7.33
N THR A 180 -37.10 1.93 -7.02
CA THR A 180 -36.16 1.14 -7.81
C THR A 180 -36.70 1.01 -9.24
N PRO A 181 -35.94 1.40 -10.27
CA PRO A 181 -36.32 1.04 -11.63
C PRO A 181 -36.33 -0.49 -11.70
N LYS A 182 -37.45 -1.08 -12.14
CA LYS A 182 -37.47 -2.50 -12.49
C LYS A 182 -36.34 -2.74 -13.50
N PRO A 183 -35.43 -3.70 -13.26
CA PRO A 183 -34.43 -4.05 -14.25
C PRO A 183 -35.15 -4.52 -15.50
N ASP A 184 -34.93 -3.81 -16.59
CA ASP A 184 -35.38 -4.21 -17.91
C ASP A 184 -34.47 -5.36 -18.36
N ALA A 185 -35.02 -6.58 -18.40
CA ALA A 185 -34.27 -7.79 -18.75
C ALA A 185 -33.69 -7.72 -20.18
N ASP A 186 -34.23 -6.83 -21.03
CA ASP A 186 -33.76 -6.62 -22.40
C ASP A 186 -32.51 -5.71 -22.49
N ALA A 187 -32.13 -5.02 -21.41
CA ALA A 187 -30.93 -4.16 -21.38
C ALA A 187 -29.61 -4.92 -21.14
N LEU A 188 -29.68 -6.19 -20.70
CA LEU A 188 -28.51 -7.04 -20.42
C LEU A 188 -27.87 -7.67 -21.68
N ALA A 189 -28.50 -7.50 -22.85
CA ALA A 189 -28.03 -8.03 -24.12
C ALA A 189 -27.47 -6.93 -25.06
N GLN A 190 -26.86 -5.87 -24.52
CA GLN A 190 -26.16 -4.89 -25.36
C GLN A 190 -24.69 -5.28 -25.58
N ALA A 191 -24.31 -5.18 -26.86
CA ALA A 191 -23.07 -5.67 -27.46
C ALA A 191 -21.80 -5.19 -26.75
N GLU A 192 -20.78 -6.06 -26.82
CA GLU A 192 -19.38 -5.83 -26.44
C GLU A 192 -18.99 -4.34 -26.44
N VAL A 193 -18.87 -3.76 -25.26
CA VAL A 193 -18.29 -2.42 -25.11
C VAL A 193 -16.81 -2.54 -25.47
N LYS A 194 -16.44 -2.10 -26.68
CA LYS A 194 -15.05 -1.93 -27.06
C LYS A 194 -14.39 -0.93 -26.12
N ILE A 195 -13.61 -1.44 -25.17
CA ILE A 195 -12.70 -0.66 -24.34
C ILE A 195 -11.72 0.02 -25.29
N LYS A 196 -11.87 1.34 -25.50
CA LYS A 196 -11.00 2.11 -26.41
C LYS A 196 -9.57 2.24 -25.88
N ASP A 197 -9.37 2.11 -24.57
CA ASP A 197 -8.04 2.10 -23.98
C ASP A 197 -8.00 1.29 -22.66
N PRO A 198 -7.36 0.11 -22.68
CA PRO A 198 -7.14 -0.72 -21.49
C PRO A 198 -6.33 -0.03 -20.38
N GLN A 199 -5.47 0.94 -20.72
CA GLN A 199 -4.66 1.64 -19.72
C GLN A 199 -5.50 2.58 -18.85
N THR A 200 -6.45 3.30 -19.43
CA THR A 200 -7.36 4.17 -18.67
C THR A 200 -8.21 3.37 -17.69
N LEU A 201 -8.69 2.18 -18.09
CA LEU A 201 -9.45 1.29 -17.21
C LEU A 201 -8.57 0.69 -16.10
N SER A 202 -7.36 0.23 -16.45
CA SER A 202 -6.39 -0.26 -15.47
C SER A 202 -6.01 0.83 -14.46
N ASN A 203 -5.77 2.06 -14.92
CA ASN A 203 -5.47 3.20 -14.05
C ASN A 203 -6.64 3.57 -13.13
N ALA A 204 -7.89 3.43 -13.60
CA ALA A 204 -9.08 3.63 -12.77
C ALA A 204 -9.25 2.52 -11.71
N LEU A 205 -9.00 1.25 -12.08
CA LEU A 205 -9.07 0.10 -11.18
C LEU A 205 -7.95 0.10 -10.14
N ILE A 206 -6.73 0.52 -10.52
CA ILE A 206 -5.59 0.71 -9.62
C ILE A 206 -5.91 1.79 -8.58
N LYS A 207 -6.65 2.85 -8.95
CA LYS A 207 -7.09 3.91 -8.02
C LYS A 207 -8.19 3.45 -7.06
N ILE A 208 -8.95 2.42 -7.40
CA ILE A 208 -10.12 1.97 -6.62
C ILE A 208 -9.77 0.82 -5.65
N GLY A 209 -8.63 0.14 -5.80
CA GLY A 209 -8.14 -0.79 -4.78
C GLY A 209 -9.09 -1.95 -4.45
N VAL A 210 -9.93 -2.37 -5.39
CA VAL A 210 -10.81 -3.54 -5.25
C VAL A 210 -10.44 -4.56 -6.32
N PHE A 211 -9.80 -5.65 -5.90
CA PHE A 211 -9.78 -6.90 -6.65
C PHE A 211 -10.27 -8.02 -5.72
N ASN A 212 -11.51 -8.46 -5.93
CA ASN A 212 -11.93 -9.78 -5.52
C ASN A 212 -11.56 -10.75 -6.64
N THR A 213 -10.68 -11.71 -6.35
CA THR A 213 -10.69 -13.00 -7.05
C THR A 213 -10.64 -14.10 -6.00
N ALA A 214 -11.81 -14.56 -5.61
CA ALA A 214 -11.98 -15.87 -5.00
C ALA A 214 -12.56 -16.81 -6.06
N LYS A 215 -11.77 -17.84 -6.38
CA LYS A 215 -12.13 -19.11 -7.02
C LYS A 215 -12.64 -19.07 -8.47
N ASP A 216 -11.74 -19.45 -9.38
CA ASP A 216 -12.06 -20.56 -10.27
C ASP A 216 -10.97 -21.63 -10.16
N SER A 217 -11.32 -22.69 -9.44
CA SER A 217 -10.65 -23.98 -9.52
C SER A 217 -11.76 -25.02 -9.60
N LEU A 218 -11.78 -25.74 -10.72
CA LEU A 218 -12.15 -27.15 -10.94
C LEU A 218 -13.16 -27.36 -12.08
N ASN A 219 -12.64 -27.82 -13.23
CA ASN A 219 -12.85 -29.18 -13.74
C ASN A 219 -12.01 -29.34 -15.03
N ALA A 220 -10.87 -30.03 -15.01
CA ALA A 220 -10.69 -31.48 -15.06
C ALA A 220 -11.11 -32.12 -16.40
N LYS A 221 -10.11 -32.48 -17.22
CA LYS A 221 -10.08 -33.71 -18.03
C LYS A 221 -8.63 -34.02 -18.44
N ASN A 222 -8.02 -34.99 -17.74
CA ASN A 222 -6.97 -35.83 -18.31
C ASN A 222 -7.59 -36.76 -19.36
N PRO A 223 -6.77 -37.28 -20.29
CA PRO A 223 -6.63 -38.72 -20.33
C PRO A 223 -5.17 -39.20 -20.34
N THR A 224 -5.06 -40.46 -19.94
CA THR A 224 -3.92 -41.24 -19.47
C THR A 224 -3.17 -41.93 -20.62
N THR A 225 -1.84 -41.92 -20.50
CA THR A 225 -0.75 -42.88 -20.84
C THR A 225 -0.80 -43.87 -22.02
N GLU A 226 0.40 -44.00 -22.61
CA GLU A 226 1.10 -45.22 -23.10
C GLU A 226 0.85 -45.71 -24.54
N ASP A 227 1.90 -45.63 -25.37
CA ASP A 227 2.39 -46.83 -26.05
C ASP A 227 3.88 -46.73 -26.46
N GLN A 228 4.59 -47.81 -26.16
CA GLN A 228 5.99 -48.07 -26.44
C GLN A 228 6.20 -48.38 -27.93
N LYS A 229 7.33 -47.94 -28.52
CA LYS A 229 8.02 -48.80 -29.49
C LYS A 229 9.53 -48.57 -29.54
N ILE A 230 10.21 -49.61 -29.10
CA ILE A 230 11.64 -49.92 -29.23
C ILE A 230 12.00 -50.03 -30.72
N SER A 231 13.14 -49.46 -31.14
CA SER A 231 13.94 -50.02 -32.23
C SER A 231 15.37 -49.45 -32.22
N THR A 232 16.34 -50.28 -31.84
CA THR A 232 17.76 -50.25 -32.26
C THR A 232 18.05 -51.58 -32.96
N PRO A 233 19.17 -51.79 -33.70
CA PRO A 233 20.18 -50.87 -34.27
C PRO A 233 20.38 -51.12 -35.81
N PRO A 234 21.47 -50.63 -36.43
CA PRO A 234 22.51 -51.62 -36.76
C PRO A 234 23.94 -51.16 -36.45
N THR A 235 24.79 -52.17 -36.29
CA THR A 235 26.22 -52.13 -35.99
C THR A 235 27.05 -52.37 -37.27
N ILE A 236 28.35 -52.01 -37.24
CA ILE A 236 29.48 -52.55 -38.06
C ILE A 236 29.60 -51.92 -39.48
N ASP A 237 30.71 -51.42 -40.02
CA ASP A 237 32.16 -51.40 -39.72
C ASP A 237 32.91 -50.41 -40.66
N LYS A 238 34.20 -50.19 -40.37
CA LYS A 238 35.32 -49.69 -41.24
C LYS A 238 35.32 -48.18 -41.51
N ILE A 239 36.42 -47.43 -41.33
CA ILE A 239 37.88 -47.67 -41.36
C ILE A 239 38.53 -46.87 -40.23
#